data_AF-A0A7S2S244-F1
#
_entry.id   AF-A0A7S2S244-F1
#
_cell.length_a   1.000
_cell.length_b   1.000
_cell.length_c   1.000
_cell.angle_alpha   90.00
_cell.angle_beta   90.00
_cell.angle_gamma   90.00
#
_symmetry.space_group_name_H-M   'P 1'
#
loop_
_entity.id
_entity.type
_entity.pdbx_description
1 polymer ?
#
loop_
_entity_poly.entity_id
_entity_poly.type
_entity_poly.pdbx_seq_one_letter_code
_entity_poly.pdbx_strand_id
1 'polypeptide(L)'
;MKRNNNEHDNDIDNLDNLASLLSKNFYPYGTGSVICILVSNRPKDVEDIQVALKSLAFLQGEQNRDLPLAPVLVFHEGDLTKKQMKSIRDATGRPIAFPTVDLTSFPPGFEPDAPVSNAPPGFEVANRKPWGYYQMIRFWLTTIWDHPAIQRFDVIMRMDSDSCFTEPNAYLPQMLHDHLVYQSQYVGTEPPAGRPYIEGLYEFATSYLEGVHKFPGNAMLWQFIQTTWKEQNTLPLFRTNFELSKLSFMQRTDVKKWHKALTEEEPYGVLSYRWGDAVICFFDAAIFATDETTLTMKPDGYNHKQKCSWPEVRDALERNKLLP
;
A
#
# COMPACT_ATOMS: atom_id res chain seq x y z
N MET A 1 -5.22 -7.04 -57.45
CA MET A 1 -5.80 -6.72 -56.13
C MET A 1 -4.74 -6.93 -55.05
N LYS A 2 -4.07 -5.87 -54.62
CA LYS A 2 -3.16 -5.88 -53.45
C LYS A 2 -3.96 -5.33 -52.28
N ARG A 3 -4.21 -6.14 -51.25
CA ARG A 3 -4.83 -5.69 -50.00
C ARG A 3 -3.76 -5.00 -49.16
N ASN A 4 -4.00 -3.75 -48.80
CA ASN A 4 -3.17 -2.96 -47.88
C ASN A 4 -3.40 -3.46 -46.45
N ASN A 5 -2.33 -3.91 -45.79
CA ASN A 5 -2.28 -4.24 -44.37
C ASN A 5 -1.75 -3.04 -43.57
N ASN A 6 -2.55 -1.99 -43.40
CA ASN A 6 -2.13 -0.74 -42.73
C ASN A 6 -3.04 -0.32 -41.56
N GLU A 7 -3.68 -1.27 -40.86
CA GLU A 7 -4.62 -0.97 -39.75
C GLU A 7 -4.11 -1.35 -38.34
N HIS A 8 -2.79 -1.49 -38.11
CA HIS A 8 -2.28 -1.85 -36.77
C HIS A 8 -1.42 -0.81 -36.05
N ASP A 9 -1.15 0.36 -36.65
CA ASP A 9 -0.35 1.39 -35.98
C ASP A 9 -1.16 2.56 -35.37
N ASN A 10 -2.48 2.62 -35.57
CA ASN A 10 -3.31 3.71 -35.02
C ASN A 10 -3.69 3.57 -33.53
N ASP A 11 -3.42 2.42 -32.88
CA ASP A 11 -3.71 2.22 -31.45
C ASP A 11 -2.58 2.71 -30.52
N ILE A 12 -1.40 3.04 -31.06
CA ILE A 12 -0.24 3.45 -30.27
C ILE A 12 -0.29 4.96 -29.92
N ASP A 13 -0.98 5.78 -30.72
CA ASP A 13 -1.04 7.24 -30.49
C ASP A 13 -2.08 7.67 -29.45
N ASN A 14 -2.99 6.78 -29.03
CA ASN A 14 -3.89 7.06 -27.90
C ASN A 14 -3.26 6.72 -26.52
N LEU A 15 -1.97 6.34 -26.53
CA LEU A 15 -1.20 6.04 -25.32
C LEU A 15 -0.85 7.29 -24.51
N ASP A 16 -0.94 8.50 -25.04
CA ASP A 16 -0.73 9.72 -24.22
C ASP A 16 -1.95 10.01 -23.31
N ASN A 17 -3.05 9.30 -23.52
CA ASN A 17 -4.18 9.15 -22.60
C ASN A 17 -3.97 8.00 -21.60
N LEU A 18 -2.80 7.37 -21.48
CA LEU A 18 -2.52 6.32 -20.47
C LEU A 18 -2.51 6.85 -19.04
N ALA A 19 -2.14 8.11 -18.87
CA ALA A 19 -2.29 8.83 -17.62
C ALA A 19 -3.77 9.23 -17.36
N SER A 20 -4.68 8.92 -18.30
CA SER A 20 -6.08 9.31 -18.18
C SER A 20 -6.70 8.66 -16.97
N LEU A 21 -7.19 9.55 -16.11
CA LEU A 21 -8.02 9.22 -14.97
C LEU A 21 -9.13 8.28 -15.42
N LEU A 22 -9.33 7.21 -14.66
CA LEU A 22 -10.49 6.33 -14.79
C LEU A 22 -11.77 7.15 -14.98
N SER A 23 -12.65 6.70 -15.88
CA SER A 23 -13.86 7.42 -16.24
C SER A 23 -14.71 7.76 -15.01
N LYS A 24 -15.04 9.04 -14.85
CA LYS A 24 -15.89 9.54 -13.74
C LYS A 24 -17.27 8.90 -13.72
N ASN A 25 -17.77 8.46 -14.88
CA ASN A 25 -19.09 7.84 -14.99
C ASN A 25 -19.11 6.43 -14.36
N PHE A 26 -17.96 5.77 -14.35
CA PHE A 26 -17.81 4.41 -13.83
C PHE A 26 -17.33 4.39 -12.37
N TYR A 27 -16.69 5.47 -11.92
CA TYR A 27 -16.14 5.60 -10.57
C TYR A 27 -16.52 6.98 -9.98
N PRO A 28 -17.74 7.12 -9.43
CA PRO A 28 -18.19 8.36 -8.82
C PRO A 28 -17.45 8.64 -7.51
N TYR A 29 -17.37 9.92 -7.14
CA TYR A 29 -16.65 10.37 -5.94
C TYR A 29 -17.22 9.79 -4.66
N GLY A 30 -16.34 9.40 -3.74
CA GLY A 30 -16.67 8.92 -2.41
C GLY A 30 -17.32 7.54 -2.40
N THR A 31 -17.14 6.74 -3.46
CA THR A 31 -17.78 5.41 -3.57
C THR A 31 -16.81 4.36 -4.09
N GLY A 32 -17.06 3.11 -3.72
CA GLY A 32 -16.32 1.96 -4.23
C GLY A 32 -14.91 1.80 -3.66
N SER A 33 -14.25 0.75 -4.13
CA SER A 33 -12.88 0.39 -3.74
C SER A 33 -11.91 0.62 -4.90
N VAL A 34 -10.63 0.76 -4.55
CA VAL A 34 -9.52 0.75 -5.51
C VAL A 34 -8.37 -0.08 -4.98
N ILE A 35 -7.67 -0.77 -5.89
CA ILE A 35 -6.46 -1.53 -5.56
C ILE A 35 -5.26 -0.68 -5.91
N CYS A 36 -4.37 -0.42 -4.95
CA CYS A 36 -3.18 0.40 -5.12
C CYS A 36 -1.92 -0.46 -5.01
N ILE A 37 -1.06 -0.38 -6.03
CA ILE A 37 0.23 -1.07 -6.10
C ILE A 37 1.30 -0.06 -6.46
N LEU A 38 2.41 -0.03 -5.73
CA LEU A 38 3.60 0.76 -6.10
C LEU A 38 4.61 -0.17 -6.77
N VAL A 39 5.09 0.20 -7.95
CA VAL A 39 6.02 -0.62 -8.74
C VAL A 39 7.15 0.23 -9.31
N SER A 40 8.36 -0.34 -9.37
CA SER A 40 9.49 0.25 -10.10
C SER A 40 9.57 -0.29 -11.53
N ASN A 41 10.37 0.33 -12.40
CA ASN A 41 10.61 -0.20 -13.74
C ASN A 41 11.53 -1.42 -13.84
N ARG A 42 11.96 -2.00 -12.72
CA ARG A 42 12.83 -3.18 -12.72
C ARG A 42 12.08 -4.38 -13.35
N PRO A 43 12.73 -5.16 -14.23
CA PRO A 43 12.08 -6.30 -14.89
C PRO A 43 11.39 -7.27 -13.92
N LYS A 44 12.05 -7.58 -12.80
CA LYS A 44 11.50 -8.48 -11.78
C LYS A 44 10.21 -7.92 -11.14
N ASP A 45 10.17 -6.63 -10.81
CA ASP A 45 8.98 -6.02 -10.21
C ASP A 45 7.82 -5.97 -11.23
N VAL A 46 8.13 -5.77 -12.51
CA VAL A 46 7.16 -5.82 -13.62
C VAL A 46 6.64 -7.24 -13.88
N GLU A 47 7.47 -8.27 -13.68
CA GLU A 47 7.04 -9.67 -13.72
C GLU A 47 6.16 -10.01 -12.52
N ASP A 48 6.56 -9.60 -11.32
CA ASP A 48 5.83 -9.86 -10.07
C ASP A 48 4.43 -9.25 -10.11
N ILE A 49 4.31 -7.97 -10.48
CA ILE A 49 3.00 -7.32 -10.56
C ILE A 49 2.09 -8.02 -11.57
N GLN A 50 2.61 -8.58 -12.67
CA GLN A 50 1.77 -9.33 -13.61
C GLN A 50 1.20 -10.60 -12.97
N VAL A 51 1.96 -11.27 -12.10
CA VAL A 51 1.45 -12.43 -11.34
C VAL A 51 0.42 -11.98 -10.31
N ALA A 52 0.69 -10.90 -9.58
CA ALA A 52 -0.24 -10.29 -8.64
C ALA A 52 -1.57 -9.93 -9.30
N LEU A 53 -1.52 -9.28 -10.47
CA LEU A 53 -2.68 -8.84 -11.24
C LEU A 53 -3.55 -10.00 -11.77
N LYS A 54 -2.93 -11.10 -12.22
CA LYS A 54 -3.67 -12.30 -12.62
C LYS A 54 -4.37 -12.95 -11.44
N SER A 55 -3.78 -12.88 -10.26
CA SER A 55 -4.38 -13.42 -9.03
C SER A 55 -5.62 -12.65 -8.57
N LEU A 56 -5.85 -11.42 -9.05
CA LEU A 56 -7.03 -10.63 -8.70
C LEU A 56 -8.35 -11.23 -9.21
N ALA A 57 -8.31 -12.27 -10.04
CA ALA A 57 -9.48 -13.07 -10.42
C ALA A 57 -10.12 -13.79 -9.22
N PHE A 58 -9.39 -13.96 -8.11
CA PHE A 58 -9.92 -14.54 -6.88
C PHE A 58 -10.77 -13.59 -6.04
N LEU A 59 -10.77 -12.28 -6.33
CA LEU A 59 -11.54 -11.30 -5.55
C LEU A 59 -13.00 -11.29 -6.02
N GLN A 60 -13.94 -11.52 -5.10
CA GLN A 60 -15.37 -11.71 -5.38
C GLN A 60 -16.29 -10.77 -4.59
N GLY A 61 -15.72 -9.83 -3.83
CA GLY A 61 -16.48 -8.88 -3.02
C GLY A 61 -17.32 -7.87 -3.79
N GLU A 62 -17.10 -7.76 -5.10
CA GLU A 62 -17.86 -6.87 -5.97
C GLU A 62 -19.21 -7.53 -6.34
N GLN A 63 -20.16 -7.46 -5.43
CA GLN A 63 -21.45 -8.15 -5.55
C GLN A 63 -22.37 -7.58 -6.63
N ASN A 64 -22.18 -6.32 -7.02
CA ASN A 64 -22.99 -5.68 -8.06
C ASN A 64 -22.36 -5.88 -9.44
N ARG A 65 -22.88 -6.85 -10.20
CA ARG A 65 -22.42 -7.16 -11.58
C ARG A 65 -22.64 -6.01 -12.57
N ASP A 66 -23.50 -5.04 -12.24
CA ASP A 66 -23.76 -3.88 -13.09
C ASP A 66 -22.72 -2.76 -12.86
N LEU A 67 -21.94 -2.86 -11.77
CA LEU A 67 -20.82 -1.96 -11.52
C LEU A 67 -19.52 -2.54 -12.09
N PRO A 68 -18.63 -1.68 -12.62
CA PRO A 68 -17.31 -2.10 -13.03
C PRO A 68 -16.53 -2.66 -11.83
N LEU A 69 -15.70 -3.66 -12.09
CA LEU A 69 -14.73 -4.15 -11.10
C LEU A 69 -13.88 -2.99 -10.58
N ALA A 70 -13.52 -3.04 -9.29
CA ALA A 70 -12.59 -2.11 -8.67
C ALA A 70 -11.33 -2.02 -9.52
N PRO A 71 -10.92 -0.78 -9.86
CA PRO A 71 -9.79 -0.56 -10.73
C PRO A 71 -8.49 -0.77 -9.97
N VAL A 72 -7.41 -0.95 -10.72
CA VAL A 72 -6.05 -0.98 -10.19
C VAL A 72 -5.33 0.32 -10.53
N LEU A 73 -4.77 0.97 -9.52
CA LEU A 73 -3.84 2.09 -9.65
C LEU A 73 -2.43 1.57 -9.43
N VAL A 74 -1.62 1.60 -10.49
CA VAL A 74 -0.22 1.22 -10.45
C VAL A 74 0.62 2.48 -10.36
N PHE A 75 1.00 2.85 -9.15
CA PHE A 75 1.89 3.97 -8.87
C PHE A 75 3.32 3.66 -9.31
N HIS A 76 4.00 4.63 -9.91
CA HIS A 76 5.39 4.53 -10.35
C HIS A 76 6.08 5.91 -10.44
N GLU A 77 7.41 5.97 -10.57
CA GLU A 77 8.18 7.23 -10.58
C GLU A 77 8.27 7.89 -11.97
N GLY A 78 7.32 7.61 -12.88
CA GLY A 78 7.39 8.05 -14.28
C GLY A 78 8.37 7.26 -15.16
N ASP A 79 8.88 6.13 -14.65
CA ASP A 79 9.99 5.36 -15.22
C ASP A 79 9.58 4.08 -15.97
N LEU A 80 8.29 3.70 -15.93
CA LEU A 80 7.73 2.60 -16.70
C LEU A 80 7.66 2.95 -18.19
N THR A 81 8.10 2.03 -19.04
CA THR A 81 7.96 2.16 -20.50
C THR A 81 6.54 1.86 -20.96
N LYS A 82 6.12 2.40 -22.13
CA LYS A 82 4.82 2.07 -22.76
C LYS A 82 4.63 0.54 -22.92
N LYS A 83 5.71 -0.20 -23.22
CA LYS A 83 5.69 -1.67 -23.32
C LYS A 83 5.39 -2.34 -21.97
N GLN A 84 6.02 -1.88 -20.89
CA GLN A 84 5.76 -2.41 -19.55
C GLN A 84 4.33 -2.08 -19.09
N MET A 85 3.86 -0.83 -19.28
CA MET A 85 2.47 -0.48 -18.94
C MET A 85 1.47 -1.34 -19.70
N LYS A 86 1.72 -1.60 -20.99
CA LYS A 86 0.89 -2.52 -21.79
C LYS A 86 0.91 -3.94 -21.22
N SER A 87 2.07 -4.51 -20.91
CA SER A 87 2.13 -5.89 -20.36
C SER A 87 1.51 -6.02 -18.97
N ILE A 88 1.60 -4.99 -18.14
CA ILE A 88 0.93 -4.92 -16.84
C ILE A 88 -0.59 -4.87 -17.04
N ARG A 89 -1.09 -4.04 -17.95
CA ARG A 89 -2.53 -3.97 -18.28
C ARG A 89 -3.06 -5.31 -18.80
N ASP A 90 -2.34 -5.94 -19.71
CA ASP A 90 -2.75 -7.20 -20.35
C ASP A 90 -2.79 -8.38 -19.34
N ALA A 91 -2.28 -8.21 -18.12
CA ALA A 91 -2.27 -9.23 -17.09
C ALA A 91 -3.57 -9.33 -16.26
N THR A 92 -4.54 -8.45 -16.46
CA THR A 92 -5.82 -8.50 -15.74
C THR A 92 -6.98 -8.00 -16.60
N GLY A 93 -8.20 -8.47 -16.29
CA GLY A 93 -9.43 -7.91 -16.86
C GLY A 93 -9.93 -6.66 -16.14
N ARG A 94 -9.31 -6.28 -15.03
CA ARG A 94 -9.69 -5.08 -14.26
C ARG A 94 -9.22 -3.80 -14.95
N PRO A 95 -9.99 -2.70 -14.91
CA PRO A 95 -9.53 -1.40 -15.40
C PRO A 95 -8.29 -0.95 -14.64
N ILE A 96 -7.31 -0.37 -15.35
CA ILE A 96 -6.01 0.01 -14.78
C ILE A 96 -5.63 1.43 -15.19
N ALA A 97 -5.01 2.16 -14.26
CA ALA A 97 -4.37 3.45 -14.52
C ALA A 97 -2.96 3.49 -13.90
N PHE A 98 -2.11 4.37 -14.42
CA PHE A 98 -0.70 4.49 -14.06
C PHE A 98 -0.39 5.89 -13.49
N PRO A 99 -0.86 6.23 -12.28
CA PRO A 99 -0.50 7.48 -11.63
C PRO A 99 1.00 7.54 -11.32
N THR A 100 1.60 8.71 -11.51
CA THR A 100 3.00 8.96 -11.16
C THR A 100 3.14 9.48 -9.73
N VAL A 101 4.21 9.10 -9.04
CA VAL A 101 4.57 9.61 -7.70
C VAL A 101 5.95 10.23 -7.72
N ASP A 102 6.19 11.20 -6.84
CA ASP A 102 7.51 11.76 -6.59
C ASP A 102 8.10 11.16 -5.31
N LEU A 103 9.10 10.28 -5.47
CA LEU A 103 9.86 9.67 -4.38
C LEU A 103 11.26 10.30 -4.26
N THR A 104 11.48 11.45 -4.89
CA THR A 104 12.78 12.14 -4.93
C THR A 104 12.80 13.42 -4.10
N SER A 105 11.64 14.00 -3.78
CA SER A 105 11.53 15.17 -2.92
C SER A 105 11.54 14.82 -1.43
N PHE A 106 12.14 15.70 -0.64
CA PHE A 106 12.20 15.61 0.82
C PHE A 106 11.36 16.73 1.45
N PRO A 107 10.84 16.54 2.68
CA PRO A 107 10.15 17.60 3.39
C PRO A 107 11.06 18.82 3.61
N PRO A 108 10.52 20.05 3.65
CA PRO A 108 11.28 21.25 3.94
C PRO A 108 12.06 21.12 5.26
N GLY A 109 13.36 21.41 5.24
CA GLY A 109 14.23 21.33 6.41
C GLY A 109 14.93 19.99 6.61
N PHE A 110 14.53 18.93 5.91
CA PHE A 110 15.29 17.67 5.92
C PHE A 110 16.47 17.75 4.95
N GLU A 111 17.67 17.47 5.45
CA GLU A 111 18.92 17.46 4.68
C GLU A 111 19.38 16.01 4.45
N PRO A 112 19.13 15.41 3.27
CA PRO A 112 19.41 13.99 3.03
C PRO A 112 20.91 13.63 3.07
N ASP A 113 21.79 14.62 2.91
CA ASP A 113 23.25 14.42 2.95
C ASP A 113 23.86 14.80 4.31
N ALA A 114 23.05 15.29 5.26
CA ALA A 114 23.54 15.65 6.58
C ALA A 114 23.85 14.38 7.39
N PRO A 115 24.96 14.37 8.17
CA PRO A 115 25.25 13.26 9.07
C PRO A 115 24.19 13.21 10.16
N VAL A 116 23.30 12.23 10.08
CA VAL A 116 22.34 11.95 11.15
C VAL A 116 23.12 11.29 12.29
N SER A 117 23.40 12.06 13.33
CA SER A 117 24.27 11.68 14.46
C SER A 117 23.83 10.38 15.17
N ASN A 118 22.55 9.99 15.01
CA ASN A 118 21.94 8.82 15.62
C ASN A 118 21.22 7.91 14.60
N ALA A 119 21.49 8.02 13.30
CA ALA A 119 20.85 7.10 12.36
C ALA A 119 21.34 5.67 12.62
N PRO A 120 20.43 4.67 12.62
CA PRO A 120 20.85 3.28 12.61
C PRO A 120 21.79 3.03 11.42
N PRO A 121 22.64 1.99 11.47
CA PRO A 121 23.54 1.66 10.37
C PRO A 121 22.78 1.70 9.04
N GLY A 122 23.29 2.48 8.09
CA GLY A 122 22.59 2.74 6.84
C GLY A 122 22.05 1.46 6.22
N PHE A 123 20.78 1.49 5.79
CA PHE A 123 20.18 0.37 5.07
C PHE A 123 20.72 0.34 3.64
N GLU A 124 21.91 -0.21 3.48
CA GLU A 124 22.48 -0.45 2.17
C GLU A 124 21.84 -1.69 1.56
N VAL A 125 20.86 -1.47 0.68
CA VAL A 125 20.42 -2.53 -0.23
C VAL A 125 21.29 -2.45 -1.47
N ALA A 126 22.07 -3.51 -1.72
CA ALA A 126 22.88 -3.62 -2.92
C ALA A 126 22.06 -3.24 -4.17
N ASN A 127 22.60 -2.32 -4.97
CA ASN A 127 22.00 -1.82 -6.21
C ASN A 127 20.69 -1.03 -6.06
N ARG A 128 20.39 -0.43 -4.89
CA ARG A 128 19.28 0.53 -4.74
C ARG A 128 19.76 1.89 -4.28
N LYS A 129 19.06 2.93 -4.72
CA LYS A 129 19.22 4.27 -4.14
C LYS A 129 18.88 4.19 -2.64
N PRO A 130 19.70 4.77 -1.75
CA PRO A 130 19.53 4.62 -0.30
C PRO A 130 18.14 5.07 0.17
N TRP A 131 17.60 6.12 -0.45
CA TRP A 131 16.33 6.74 -0.05
C TRP A 131 15.07 6.07 -0.56
N GLY A 132 15.15 5.17 -1.56
CA GLY A 132 13.95 4.63 -2.21
C GLY A 132 13.02 3.89 -1.25
N TYR A 133 13.59 3.16 -0.28
CA TYR A 133 12.80 2.45 0.73
C TYR A 133 12.15 3.40 1.76
N TYR A 134 12.88 4.43 2.19
CA TYR A 134 12.38 5.45 3.13
C TYR A 134 11.23 6.27 2.50
N GLN A 135 11.40 6.63 1.23
CA GLN A 135 10.39 7.36 0.46
C GLN A 135 9.17 6.50 0.15
N MET A 136 9.35 5.19 -0.06
CA MET A 136 8.23 4.25 -0.16
C MET A 136 7.41 4.20 1.14
N ILE A 137 8.07 4.15 2.31
CA ILE A 137 7.37 4.22 3.61
C ILE A 137 6.61 5.55 3.73
N ARG A 138 7.27 6.67 3.46
CA ARG A 138 6.65 8.01 3.48
C ARG A 138 5.46 8.12 2.51
N PHE A 139 5.55 7.49 1.34
CA PHE A 139 4.47 7.48 0.37
C PHE A 139 3.22 6.80 0.93
N TRP A 140 3.35 5.58 1.43
CA TRP A 140 2.21 4.82 1.95
C TRP A 140 1.64 5.39 3.24
N LEU A 141 2.47 6.00 4.08
CA LEU A 141 2.01 6.60 5.33
C LEU A 141 1.38 7.97 5.13
N THR A 142 1.96 8.83 4.30
CA THR A 142 1.60 10.25 4.30
C THR A 142 1.07 10.71 2.96
N THR A 143 1.81 10.51 1.87
CA THR A 143 1.54 11.25 0.62
C THR A 143 0.48 10.60 -0.26
N ILE A 144 0.25 9.29 -0.15
CA ILE A 144 -0.81 8.61 -0.90
C ILE A 144 -2.19 9.17 -0.59
N TRP A 145 -2.46 9.53 0.66
CA TRP A 145 -3.77 9.98 1.13
C TRP A 145 -4.23 11.31 0.52
N ASP A 146 -3.28 12.11 0.03
CA ASP A 146 -3.53 13.36 -0.69
C ASP A 146 -3.36 13.21 -2.21
N HIS A 147 -3.05 12.01 -2.69
CA HIS A 147 -2.84 11.78 -4.11
C HIS A 147 -4.16 11.91 -4.90
N PRO A 148 -4.23 12.74 -5.96
CA PRO A 148 -5.47 12.99 -6.72
C PRO A 148 -6.15 11.73 -7.28
N ALA A 149 -5.35 10.72 -7.64
CA ALA A 149 -5.86 9.47 -8.22
C ALA A 149 -6.75 8.65 -7.28
N ILE A 150 -6.57 8.77 -5.95
CA ILE A 150 -7.36 7.98 -5.00
C ILE A 150 -8.59 8.72 -4.46
N GLN A 151 -8.70 10.03 -4.67
CA GLN A 151 -9.71 10.90 -4.03
C GLN A 151 -11.16 10.57 -4.40
N ARG A 152 -11.38 9.65 -5.34
CA ARG A 152 -12.72 9.22 -5.76
C ARG A 152 -13.23 8.00 -5.02
N PHE A 153 -12.36 7.25 -4.36
CA PHE A 153 -12.70 5.97 -3.77
C PHE A 153 -12.92 6.11 -2.27
N ASP A 154 -13.78 5.27 -1.69
CA ASP A 154 -13.96 5.21 -0.24
C ASP A 154 -12.97 4.24 0.40
N VAL A 155 -12.73 3.08 -0.24
CA VAL A 155 -11.84 2.04 0.28
C VAL A 155 -10.60 1.92 -0.59
N ILE A 156 -9.44 2.00 0.04
CA ILE A 156 -8.13 1.83 -0.58
C ILE A 156 -7.56 0.49 -0.14
N MET A 157 -7.40 -0.44 -1.08
CA MET A 157 -6.72 -1.72 -0.84
C MET A 157 -5.27 -1.63 -1.33
N ARG A 158 -4.31 -1.53 -0.42
CA ARG A 158 -2.89 -1.66 -0.75
C ARG A 158 -2.55 -3.13 -1.01
N MET A 159 -1.77 -3.36 -2.05
CA MET A 159 -1.14 -4.65 -2.32
C MET A 159 0.25 -4.43 -2.91
N ASP A 160 1.28 -5.08 -2.37
CA ASP A 160 2.62 -5.01 -2.96
C ASP A 160 2.71 -5.83 -4.26
N SER A 161 3.64 -5.46 -5.15
CA SER A 161 3.81 -6.08 -6.48
C SER A 161 4.11 -7.59 -6.43
N ASP A 162 4.71 -8.08 -5.35
CA ASP A 162 5.08 -9.48 -5.11
C ASP A 162 4.09 -10.22 -4.19
N SER A 163 2.86 -9.70 -4.08
CA SER A 163 1.75 -10.33 -3.37
C SER A 163 0.76 -10.98 -4.34
N CYS A 164 -0.02 -11.95 -3.86
CA CYS A 164 -0.98 -12.65 -4.71
C CYS A 164 -2.11 -13.28 -3.90
N PHE A 165 -3.17 -13.71 -4.59
CA PHE A 165 -4.23 -14.55 -4.07
C PHE A 165 -4.20 -15.95 -4.71
N THR A 166 -4.44 -16.99 -3.92
CA THR A 166 -4.51 -18.39 -4.42
C THR A 166 -5.83 -19.08 -4.10
N GLU A 167 -6.76 -18.38 -3.46
CA GLU A 167 -8.09 -18.88 -3.08
C GLU A 167 -9.11 -17.74 -3.20
N PRO A 168 -10.38 -18.05 -3.49
CA PRO A 168 -11.43 -17.03 -3.55
C PRO A 168 -11.55 -16.22 -2.26
N ASN A 169 -11.77 -14.91 -2.41
CA ASN A 169 -12.05 -14.02 -1.30
C ASN A 169 -13.40 -13.32 -1.51
N ALA A 170 -14.33 -13.56 -0.57
CA ALA A 170 -15.74 -13.21 -0.74
C ALA A 170 -16.07 -11.72 -0.56
N TYR A 171 -15.18 -10.91 0.02
CA TYR A 171 -15.48 -9.51 0.35
C TYR A 171 -14.47 -8.52 -0.24
N LEU A 172 -13.27 -8.96 -0.57
CA LEU A 172 -12.28 -8.08 -1.21
C LEU A 172 -12.67 -7.69 -2.65
N PRO A 173 -12.32 -6.47 -3.10
CA PRO A 173 -11.51 -5.46 -2.40
C PRO A 173 -12.31 -4.49 -1.51
N GLN A 174 -13.53 -4.85 -1.09
CA GLN A 174 -14.32 -4.08 -0.13
C GLN A 174 -13.94 -4.47 1.30
N MET A 175 -14.38 -3.67 2.28
CA MET A 175 -14.29 -4.06 3.69
C MET A 175 -15.30 -5.18 3.97
N LEU A 176 -14.98 -6.07 4.92
CA LEU A 176 -15.89 -7.14 5.32
C LEU A 176 -17.20 -6.60 5.93
N HIS A 177 -17.11 -5.48 6.64
CA HIS A 177 -18.25 -4.79 7.25
C HIS A 177 -18.12 -3.28 7.09
N ASP A 178 -19.26 -2.60 6.91
CA ASP A 178 -19.30 -1.16 6.62
C ASP A 178 -18.73 -0.28 7.75
N HIS A 179 -18.74 -0.76 8.99
CA HIS A 179 -18.21 -0.01 10.14
C HIS A 179 -16.68 -0.10 10.25
N LEU A 180 -16.02 -1.02 9.53
CA LEU A 180 -14.57 -1.12 9.54
C LEU A 180 -13.94 0.09 8.86
N VAL A 181 -12.85 0.58 9.43
CA VAL A 181 -12.05 1.69 8.88
C VAL A 181 -10.65 1.25 8.47
N TYR A 182 -10.16 0.15 9.05
CA TYR A 182 -8.82 -0.36 8.82
C TYR A 182 -8.78 -1.89 8.93
N GLN A 183 -8.06 -2.55 8.03
CA GLN A 183 -7.79 -3.97 8.07
C GLN A 183 -6.36 -4.28 7.62
N SER A 184 -5.62 -5.05 8.41
CA SER A 184 -4.38 -5.70 7.99
C SER A 184 -4.08 -6.91 8.88
N GLN A 185 -3.20 -7.81 8.45
CA GLN A 185 -2.84 -8.99 9.23
C GLN A 185 -1.86 -8.63 10.35
N TYR A 186 -2.19 -8.96 11.60
CA TYR A 186 -1.19 -9.01 12.68
C TYR A 186 -0.21 -10.17 12.47
N VAL A 187 1.09 -9.89 12.51
CA VAL A 187 2.14 -10.89 12.23
C VAL A 187 3.21 -11.01 13.29
N GLY A 188 2.96 -10.48 14.50
CA GLY A 188 3.90 -10.53 15.60
C GLY A 188 4.51 -9.17 15.91
N THR A 189 5.72 -9.22 16.45
CA THR A 189 6.53 -8.04 16.79
C THR A 189 7.73 -7.92 15.88
N GLU A 190 8.34 -6.73 15.84
CA GLU A 190 9.56 -6.48 15.11
C GLU A 190 10.67 -7.47 15.57
N PRO A 191 11.29 -8.24 14.66
CA PRO A 191 12.36 -9.16 15.01
C PRO A 191 13.58 -8.43 15.60
N PRO A 192 14.49 -9.14 16.29
CA PRO A 192 15.69 -8.53 16.88
C PRO A 192 16.52 -7.69 15.89
N ALA A 193 16.63 -8.12 14.63
CA ALA A 193 17.34 -7.38 13.58
C ALA A 193 16.65 -6.07 13.17
N GLY A 194 15.36 -5.92 13.49
CA GLY A 194 14.55 -4.75 13.22
C GLY A 194 14.53 -3.70 14.33
N ARG A 195 15.00 -4.04 15.53
CA ARG A 195 15.01 -3.15 16.72
C ARG A 195 15.64 -1.78 16.49
N PRO A 196 16.78 -1.64 15.77
CA PRO A 196 17.35 -0.32 15.51
C PRO A 196 16.43 0.64 14.74
N TYR A 197 15.42 0.11 14.04
CA TYR A 197 14.52 0.88 13.18
C TYR A 197 13.18 1.21 13.84
N ILE A 198 13.04 0.86 15.12
CA ILE A 198 11.91 1.27 15.98
C ILE A 198 12.39 2.09 17.17
N GLU A 199 13.68 2.43 17.21
CA GLU A 199 14.27 3.23 18.27
C GLU A 199 13.60 4.62 18.34
N GLY A 200 13.18 5.01 19.54
CA GLY A 200 12.52 6.28 19.81
C GLY A 200 11.06 6.39 19.34
N LEU A 201 10.54 5.43 18.56
CA LEU A 201 9.17 5.49 18.03
C LEU A 201 8.13 5.44 19.15
N TYR A 202 8.32 4.58 20.15
CA TYR A 202 7.39 4.47 21.29
C TYR A 202 7.36 5.74 22.14
N GLU A 203 8.55 6.27 22.48
CA GLU A 203 8.70 7.50 23.25
C GLU A 203 8.10 8.69 22.49
N PHE A 204 8.34 8.76 21.17
CA PHE A 204 7.74 9.75 20.29
C PHE A 204 6.21 9.66 20.31
N ALA A 205 5.65 8.46 20.11
CA ALA A 205 4.20 8.24 20.13
C ALA A 205 3.56 8.65 21.46
N THR A 206 4.19 8.27 22.58
CA THR A 206 3.70 8.61 23.92
C THR A 206 3.74 10.13 24.15
N SER A 207 4.86 10.78 23.82
CA SER A 207 5.02 12.23 23.94
C SER A 207 4.06 12.99 23.03
N TYR A 208 3.81 12.47 21.82
CA TYR A 208 2.84 13.04 20.89
C TYR A 208 1.43 13.02 21.48
N LEU A 209 0.96 11.86 21.97
CA LEU A 209 -0.36 11.71 22.59
C LEU A 209 -0.56 12.64 23.79
N GLU A 210 0.46 12.76 24.65
CA GLU A 210 0.47 13.69 25.78
C GLU A 210 0.34 15.13 25.30
N GLY A 211 1.14 15.53 24.31
CA GLY A 211 1.17 16.88 23.75
C GLY A 211 -0.12 17.29 23.04
N VAL A 212 -0.83 16.35 22.42
CA VAL A 212 -2.15 16.60 21.81
C VAL A 212 -3.33 16.28 22.74
N HIS A 213 -3.06 15.92 23.99
CA HIS A 213 -4.06 15.51 24.99
C HIS A 213 -5.04 14.45 24.48
N LYS A 214 -4.54 13.43 23.79
CA LYS A 214 -5.34 12.37 23.17
C LYS A 214 -5.16 11.05 23.92
N PHE A 215 -6.27 10.37 24.16
CA PHE A 215 -6.26 8.97 24.59
C PHE A 215 -6.31 8.03 23.39
N PRO A 216 -5.68 6.84 23.46
CA PRO A 216 -5.76 5.83 22.41
C PRO A 216 -7.21 5.40 22.16
N GLY A 217 -7.63 5.35 20.89
CA GLY A 217 -8.98 4.92 20.50
C GLY A 217 -9.21 3.42 20.67
N ASN A 218 -8.15 2.61 20.55
CA ASN A 218 -8.19 1.16 20.75
C ASN A 218 -7.28 0.79 21.92
N ALA A 219 -7.87 0.76 23.12
CA ALA A 219 -7.15 0.51 24.35
C ALA A 219 -6.44 -0.87 24.39
N MET A 220 -7.00 -1.88 23.70
CA MET A 220 -6.39 -3.22 23.66
C MET A 220 -5.09 -3.22 22.86
N LEU A 221 -5.09 -2.64 21.64
CA LEU A 221 -3.88 -2.55 20.82
C LEU A 221 -2.83 -1.63 21.47
N TRP A 222 -3.25 -0.55 22.12
CA TRP A 222 -2.34 0.31 22.87
C TRP A 222 -1.69 -0.40 24.05
N GLN A 223 -2.47 -1.10 24.88
CA GLN A 223 -1.94 -1.90 25.98
C GLN A 223 -0.96 -2.95 25.47
N PHE A 224 -1.22 -3.52 24.28
CA PHE A 224 -0.33 -4.48 23.66
C PHE A 224 1.02 -3.84 23.27
N ILE A 225 1.00 -2.66 22.62
CA ILE A 225 2.21 -1.87 22.35
C ILE A 225 3.01 -1.63 23.64
N GLN A 226 2.37 -1.16 24.70
CA GLN A 226 3.02 -0.86 25.97
C GLN A 226 3.67 -2.11 26.59
N THR A 227 2.98 -3.24 26.52
CA THR A 227 3.43 -4.52 27.09
C THR A 227 4.64 -5.05 26.31
N THR A 228 4.56 -5.11 24.97
CA THR A 228 5.69 -5.60 24.16
C THR A 228 6.90 -4.68 24.27
N TRP A 229 6.70 -3.36 24.35
CA TRP A 229 7.79 -2.42 24.57
C TRP A 229 8.48 -2.68 25.91
N LYS A 230 7.71 -2.70 27.00
CA LYS A 230 8.22 -2.86 28.36
C LYS A 230 8.90 -4.22 28.59
N GLU A 231 8.33 -5.29 28.07
CA GLU A 231 8.78 -6.65 28.38
C GLU A 231 9.81 -7.19 27.39
N GLN A 232 9.75 -6.75 26.14
CA GLN A 232 10.51 -7.36 25.04
C GLN A 232 11.37 -6.37 24.26
N ASN A 233 11.28 -5.06 24.56
CA ASN A 233 11.94 -3.98 23.85
C ASN A 233 11.73 -4.11 22.32
N THR A 234 10.46 -4.28 21.93
CA THR A 234 10.01 -4.39 20.54
C THR A 234 8.57 -3.89 20.41
N LEU A 235 8.12 -3.69 19.17
CA LEU A 235 6.80 -3.17 18.85
C LEU A 235 6.03 -4.16 17.96
N PRO A 236 4.70 -4.26 18.13
CA PRO A 236 3.85 -5.08 17.27
C PRO A 236 3.77 -4.46 15.87
N LEU A 237 3.55 -5.29 14.86
CA LEU A 237 3.44 -4.83 13.48
C LEU A 237 2.38 -5.57 12.67
N PHE A 238 1.79 -4.84 11.74
CA PHE A 238 0.92 -5.38 10.71
C PHE A 238 1.72 -5.76 9.46
N ARG A 239 1.19 -6.69 8.67
CA ARG A 239 1.73 -7.00 7.34
C ARG A 239 1.16 -6.02 6.32
N THR A 240 1.77 -4.84 6.20
CA THR A 240 1.30 -3.77 5.30
C THR A 240 1.49 -4.05 3.82
N ASN A 241 2.16 -5.15 3.43
CA ASN A 241 2.14 -5.64 2.05
C ASN A 241 0.69 -5.92 1.56
N PHE A 242 -0.25 -6.05 2.50
CA PHE A 242 -1.68 -5.95 2.29
C PHE A 242 -2.33 -5.08 3.36
N GLU A 243 -3.18 -4.16 2.93
CA GLU A 243 -3.98 -3.33 3.83
C GLU A 243 -5.27 -2.91 3.14
N LEU A 244 -6.37 -2.83 3.89
CA LEU A 244 -7.54 -2.06 3.48
C LEU A 244 -7.72 -0.89 4.44
N SER A 245 -7.92 0.28 3.88
CA SER A 245 -8.11 1.51 4.65
C SER A 245 -9.23 2.33 4.05
N LYS A 246 -10.12 2.85 4.90
CA LYS A 246 -11.06 3.89 4.46
C LYS A 246 -10.30 5.18 4.23
N LEU A 247 -10.49 5.78 3.06
CA LEU A 247 -9.90 7.06 2.71
C LEU A 247 -10.30 8.13 3.73
N SER A 248 -11.59 8.15 4.09
CA SER A 248 -12.14 9.08 5.08
C SER A 248 -11.48 8.96 6.46
N PHE A 249 -11.05 7.76 6.85
CA PHE A 249 -10.31 7.54 8.10
C PHE A 249 -8.89 8.09 8.01
N MET A 250 -8.15 7.74 6.96
CA MET A 250 -6.78 8.21 6.76
C MET A 250 -6.68 9.72 6.53
N GLN A 251 -7.76 10.34 6.02
CA GLN A 251 -7.84 11.78 5.82
C GLN A 251 -8.34 12.57 7.04
N ARG A 252 -8.67 11.91 8.16
CA ARG A 252 -9.02 12.62 9.39
C ARG A 252 -7.89 13.57 9.79
N THR A 253 -8.26 14.75 10.26
CA THR A 253 -7.28 15.78 10.62
C THR A 253 -6.29 15.32 11.68
N ASP A 254 -6.72 14.51 12.66
CA ASP A 254 -5.84 13.98 13.70
C ASP A 254 -4.88 12.90 13.18
N VAL A 255 -5.35 11.99 12.33
CA VAL A 255 -4.51 10.99 11.65
C VAL A 255 -3.47 11.66 10.76
N LYS A 256 -3.87 12.61 9.90
CA LYS A 256 -2.95 13.33 9.02
C LYS A 256 -1.88 14.12 9.79
N LYS A 257 -2.24 14.72 10.93
CA LYS A 257 -1.27 15.43 11.78
C LYS A 257 -0.24 14.46 12.38
N TRP A 258 -0.66 13.26 12.76
CA TRP A 258 0.24 12.24 13.25
C TRP A 258 1.21 11.75 12.16
N HIS A 259 0.71 11.44 10.96
CA HIS A 259 1.56 11.06 9.83
C HIS A 259 2.57 12.16 9.48
N LYS A 260 2.15 13.42 9.47
CA LYS A 260 3.06 14.56 9.27
C LYS A 260 4.13 14.66 10.36
N ALA A 261 3.76 14.48 11.63
CA ALA A 261 4.73 14.50 12.73
C ALA A 261 5.78 13.38 12.60
N LEU A 262 5.42 12.24 12.00
CA LEU A 262 6.35 11.12 11.76
C LEU A 262 7.25 11.31 10.52
N THR A 263 6.77 12.00 9.48
CA THR A 263 7.43 12.02 8.16
C THR A 263 7.87 13.39 7.66
N GLU A 264 7.16 14.45 8.00
CA GLU A 264 7.35 15.80 7.46
C GLU A 264 7.93 16.81 8.45
N GLU A 265 8.03 16.46 9.73
CA GLU A 265 8.50 17.31 10.81
C GLU A 265 9.65 16.63 11.57
N GLU A 266 10.51 17.41 12.24
CA GLU A 266 11.54 16.88 13.14
C GLU A 266 10.91 15.93 14.19
N PRO A 267 11.46 14.73 14.39
CA PRO A 267 12.81 14.33 14.02
C PRO A 267 12.95 13.65 12.65
N TYR A 268 11.93 13.81 11.79
CA TYR A 268 11.73 13.12 10.51
C TYR A 268 11.83 11.61 10.66
N GLY A 269 11.14 11.06 11.66
CA GLY A 269 11.15 9.67 12.09
C GLY A 269 11.38 8.62 10.99
N VAL A 270 10.57 8.68 9.94
CA VAL A 270 10.70 7.77 8.79
C VAL A 270 12.01 7.96 8.05
N LEU A 271 12.43 9.19 7.77
CA LEU A 271 13.62 9.49 6.97
C LEU A 271 14.92 9.35 7.79
N SER A 272 14.91 9.70 9.07
CA SER A 272 16.07 9.68 9.96
C SER A 272 16.32 8.32 10.61
N TYR A 273 15.27 7.59 10.99
CA TYR A 273 15.36 6.34 11.78
C TYR A 273 14.81 5.12 11.05
N ARG A 274 14.21 5.31 9.87
CA ARG A 274 13.55 4.25 9.10
C ARG A 274 12.40 3.58 9.86
N TRP A 275 11.64 4.37 10.63
CA TRP A 275 10.42 3.88 11.26
C TRP A 275 9.50 3.27 10.18
N GLY A 276 9.27 1.97 10.27
CA GLY A 276 8.55 1.22 9.24
C GLY A 276 7.05 1.48 9.26
N ASP A 277 6.43 1.51 8.08
CA ASP A 277 4.98 1.60 7.91
C ASP A 277 4.25 0.45 8.63
N ALA A 278 4.81 -0.76 8.63
CA ALA A 278 4.24 -1.92 9.32
C ALA A 278 3.97 -1.68 10.82
N VAL A 279 4.90 -1.02 11.51
CA VAL A 279 4.78 -0.67 12.94
C VAL A 279 3.90 0.57 13.10
N ILE A 280 4.09 1.59 12.27
CA ILE A 280 3.32 2.84 12.32
C ILE A 280 1.83 2.58 12.07
N CYS A 281 1.45 1.76 11.10
CA CYS A 281 0.05 1.42 10.88
C CYS A 281 -0.58 0.66 12.07
N PHE A 282 0.23 -0.06 12.86
CA PHE A 282 -0.24 -0.64 14.13
C PHE A 282 -0.53 0.46 15.16
N PHE A 283 0.33 1.48 15.25
CA PHE A 283 0.03 2.69 16.04
C PHE A 283 -1.21 3.42 15.52
N ASP A 284 -1.42 3.53 14.20
CA ASP A 284 -2.58 4.20 13.63
C ASP A 284 -3.88 3.54 14.10
N ALA A 285 -3.94 2.21 14.04
CA ALA A 285 -5.07 1.45 14.55
C ALA A 285 -5.23 1.58 16.08
N ALA A 286 -4.13 1.55 16.83
CA ALA A 286 -4.16 1.70 18.29
C ALA A 286 -4.63 3.09 18.75
N ILE A 287 -4.19 4.15 18.07
CA ILE A 287 -4.39 5.53 18.47
C ILE A 287 -5.72 6.09 17.94
N PHE A 288 -6.06 5.81 16.68
CA PHE A 288 -7.12 6.54 15.98
C PHE A 288 -8.37 5.71 15.66
N ALA A 289 -8.23 4.39 15.55
CA ALA A 289 -9.37 3.49 15.39
C ALA A 289 -9.88 2.99 16.75
N THR A 290 -11.01 2.29 16.74
CA THR A 290 -11.56 1.56 17.90
C THR A 290 -11.44 0.06 17.65
N ASP A 291 -11.62 -0.75 18.70
CA ASP A 291 -11.66 -2.21 18.60
C ASP A 291 -12.72 -2.72 17.64
N GLU A 292 -13.91 -2.10 17.62
CA GLU A 292 -14.99 -2.47 16.71
C GLU A 292 -14.67 -2.13 15.25
N THR A 293 -13.83 -1.13 14.99
CA THR A 293 -13.58 -0.60 13.63
C THR A 293 -12.30 -1.14 12.98
N THR A 294 -11.58 -2.05 13.64
CA THR A 294 -10.31 -2.61 13.17
C THR A 294 -10.39 -4.12 13.01
N LEU A 295 -9.96 -4.64 11.86
CA LEU A 295 -9.85 -6.08 11.61
C LEU A 295 -8.38 -6.49 11.44
N THR A 296 -7.86 -7.32 12.35
CA THR A 296 -6.44 -7.71 12.35
C THR A 296 -6.14 -9.04 11.64
N MET A 297 -7.08 -9.51 10.82
CA MET A 297 -7.04 -10.85 10.21
C MET A 297 -6.41 -10.86 8.82
N LYS A 298 -5.70 -11.96 8.53
CA LYS A 298 -5.22 -12.27 7.18
C LYS A 298 -6.42 -12.53 6.26
N PRO A 299 -6.50 -11.91 5.06
CA PRO A 299 -7.50 -12.29 4.08
C PRO A 299 -7.28 -13.71 3.55
N ASP A 300 -8.38 -14.38 3.21
CA ASP A 300 -8.34 -15.69 2.57
C ASP A 300 -7.55 -15.66 1.27
N GLY A 301 -6.78 -16.72 1.03
CA GLY A 301 -5.96 -16.87 -0.17
C GLY A 301 -4.76 -15.93 -0.30
N TYR A 302 -4.61 -14.90 0.54
CA TYR A 302 -3.52 -13.92 0.40
C TYR A 302 -2.15 -14.54 0.69
N ASN A 303 -1.15 -14.21 -0.12
CA ASN A 303 0.25 -14.56 0.09
C ASN A 303 1.17 -13.39 -0.30
N HIS A 304 2.40 -13.41 0.21
CA HIS A 304 3.43 -12.40 -0.09
C HIS A 304 4.77 -13.11 -0.28
N LYS A 305 5.43 -12.86 -1.43
CA LYS A 305 6.67 -13.48 -1.93
C LYS A 305 6.57 -14.99 -2.16
N GLN A 306 6.33 -15.74 -1.09
CA GLN A 306 6.14 -17.18 -1.14
C GLN A 306 4.75 -17.48 -1.71
N LYS A 307 4.62 -18.56 -2.49
CA LYS A 307 3.36 -18.96 -3.11
C LYS A 307 2.83 -17.99 -4.17
N CYS A 308 3.65 -17.04 -4.61
CA CYS A 308 3.31 -16.04 -5.62
C CYS A 308 4.15 -16.15 -6.89
N SER A 309 4.65 -17.35 -7.20
CA SER A 309 5.18 -17.61 -8.54
C SER A 309 4.05 -17.83 -9.55
N TRP A 310 4.32 -17.59 -10.83
CA TRP A 310 3.33 -17.83 -11.88
C TRP A 310 2.80 -19.28 -11.89
N PRO A 311 3.62 -20.34 -11.77
CA PRO A 311 3.11 -21.70 -11.66
C PRO A 311 2.11 -21.89 -10.51
N GLU A 312 2.41 -21.38 -9.31
CA GLU A 312 1.53 -21.53 -8.14
C GLU A 312 0.19 -20.80 -8.32
N VAL A 313 0.21 -19.58 -8.84
CA VAL A 313 -1.01 -18.80 -9.11
C VAL A 313 -1.82 -19.42 -10.24
N ARG A 314 -1.16 -19.87 -11.33
CA ARG A 314 -1.84 -20.53 -12.45
C ARG A 314 -2.52 -21.83 -12.00
N ASP A 315 -1.81 -22.68 -11.27
CA ASP A 315 -2.36 -23.95 -10.76
C ASP A 315 -3.55 -23.68 -9.82
N ALA A 316 -3.52 -22.59 -9.04
CA ALA A 316 -4.66 -22.15 -8.25
C ALA A 316 -5.85 -21.69 -9.13
N LEU A 317 -5.61 -20.90 -10.17
CA LEU A 317 -6.63 -20.42 -11.09
C LEU A 317 -7.30 -21.58 -11.84
N GLU A 318 -6.53 -22.57 -12.29
CA GLU A 318 -7.02 -23.80 -12.94
C GLU A 318 -7.93 -24.60 -12.00
N ARG A 319 -7.50 -24.84 -10.76
CA ARG A 319 -8.29 -25.58 -9.76
C ARG A 319 -9.63 -24.90 -9.45
N ASN A 320 -9.68 -23.57 -9.52
CA ASN A 320 -10.89 -22.79 -9.26
C ASN A 320 -11.67 -22.43 -10.54
N LYS A 321 -11.24 -22.91 -11.72
CA LYS A 321 -11.87 -22.61 -13.03
C LYS A 321 -11.98 -21.11 -13.32
N LEU A 322 -10.94 -20.36 -12.95
CA LEU A 322 -10.84 -18.90 -13.14
C LEU A 322 -9.91 -18.51 -14.29
N LEU A 323 -9.29 -19.48 -14.97
CA LEU A 323 -8.65 -19.22 -16.25
C LEU A 323 -9.73 -19.11 -17.35
N PRO A 324 -9.61 -18.11 -18.24
CA PRO A 324 -10.53 -17.93 -19.38
C PRO A 324 -10.46 -19.07 -20.40
#